data_AF-A0A7C5JHV2-F1
#
_entry.id   AF-A0A7C5JHV2-F1
#
_cell.length_a   1.000
_cell.length_b   1.000
_cell.length_c   1.000
_cell.angle_alpha   90.00
_cell.angle_beta   90.00
_cell.angle_gamma   90.00
#
_symmetry.space_group_name_H-M   'P 1'
#
loop_
_entity.id
_entity.type
_entity.pdbx_description
1 polymer ?
#
loop_
_entity_poly.entity_id
_entity_poly.type
_entity_poly.pdbx_seq_one_letter_code
_entity_poly.pdbx_strand_id
1 'polypeptide(L)'
;DIIDRMSSYGEKIGIAFQIKDDLFDYGESEIGKPRGIDIKEKKMTLPLIHVLEKASQKEKKWIINTVKNHNTNNKRVKELIHFIKDNGGMDYAIQKMTSYKEEANKILNSFPENEAKKSLFELSEYIITRNK
;
A
#
# COMPACT_ATOMS: atom_id res chain seq x y z
N ASP A 1 -7.95 0.24 -27.77
CA ASP A 1 -7.34 -0.93 -28.43
C ASP A 1 -7.12 -2.06 -27.40
N ILE A 2 -6.80 -3.31 -27.81
CA ILE A 2 -6.48 -4.41 -26.87
C ILE A 2 -5.26 -4.07 -26.03
N ILE A 3 -4.25 -3.43 -26.64
CA ILE A 3 -3.01 -3.04 -25.98
C ILE A 3 -3.31 -2.06 -24.84
N ASP A 4 -4.12 -1.03 -25.07
CA ASP A 4 -4.48 -0.05 -24.03
C ASP A 4 -5.17 -0.69 -22.83
N ARG A 5 -6.06 -1.65 -23.08
CA ARG A 5 -6.79 -2.38 -22.03
C ARG A 5 -5.82 -3.23 -21.20
N MET A 6 -4.92 -3.96 -21.85
CA MET A 6 -3.92 -4.77 -21.14
C MET A 6 -2.87 -3.92 -20.42
N SER A 7 -2.49 -2.77 -20.99
CA SER A 7 -1.64 -1.78 -20.32
C SER A 7 -2.32 -1.24 -19.06
N SER A 8 -3.60 -0.86 -19.17
CA SER A 8 -4.41 -0.41 -18.03
C SER A 8 -4.54 -1.50 -16.97
N TYR A 9 -4.76 -2.76 -17.36
CA TYR A 9 -4.77 -3.89 -16.43
C TYR A 9 -3.45 -4.00 -15.65
N GLY A 10 -2.32 -4.00 -16.37
CA GLY A 10 -1.00 -4.10 -15.76
C GLY A 10 -0.68 -2.95 -14.82
N GLU A 11 -1.05 -1.72 -15.19
CA GLU A 11 -0.90 -0.54 -14.34
C GLU A 11 -1.67 -0.69 -13.02
N LYS A 12 -2.95 -1.07 -13.07
CA LYS A 12 -3.80 -1.20 -11.88
C LYS A 12 -3.27 -2.29 -10.94
N ILE A 13 -2.84 -3.43 -11.49
CA ILE A 13 -2.23 -4.50 -10.71
C ILE A 13 -0.89 -4.07 -10.12
N GLY A 14 -0.05 -3.35 -10.88
CA GLY A 14 1.22 -2.82 -10.37
C GLY A 14 1.03 -1.86 -9.20
N ILE A 15 0.00 -1.00 -9.26
CA ILE A 15 -0.34 -0.10 -8.15
C ILE A 15 -0.81 -0.89 -6.93
N ALA A 16 -1.70 -1.87 -7.10
CA ALA A 16 -2.16 -2.72 -6.01
C ALA A 16 -0.99 -3.49 -5.35
N PHE A 17 -0.06 -3.99 -6.17
CA PHE A 17 1.16 -4.66 -5.72
C PHE A 17 2.04 -3.75 -4.86
N GLN A 18 2.28 -2.51 -5.29
CA GLN A 18 3.10 -1.56 -4.55
C GLN A 18 2.43 -1.16 -3.23
N ILE A 19 1.11 -0.94 -3.22
CA ILE A 19 0.39 -0.64 -1.97
C ILE A 19 0.50 -1.81 -0.99
N LYS A 20 0.44 -3.06 -1.49
CA LYS A 20 0.66 -4.25 -0.66
C LYS A 20 2.06 -4.28 -0.05
N ASP A 21 3.10 -3.96 -0.82
CA ASP A 21 4.48 -3.89 -0.33
C ASP A 21 4.63 -2.81 0.74
N ASP A 22 4.09 -1.62 0.50
CA ASP A 22 4.09 -0.53 1.50
C ASP A 22 3.41 -1.00 2.79
N LEU A 23 2.24 -1.67 2.70
CA LEU A 23 1.50 -2.18 3.85
C LEU A 23 2.30 -3.20 4.70
N PHE A 24 3.18 -3.99 4.09
CA PHE A 24 4.03 -4.93 4.84
C PHE A 24 5.01 -4.22 5.78
N ASP A 25 5.44 -3.00 5.45
CA ASP A 25 6.36 -2.22 6.29
C ASP A 25 5.70 -1.73 7.60
N TYR A 26 4.36 -1.69 7.66
CA TYR A 26 3.59 -1.14 8.80
C TYR A 26 2.88 -2.17 9.69
N GLY A 27 2.77 -3.45 9.30
CA GLY A 27 1.99 -4.42 10.09
C GLY A 27 2.59 -4.79 11.47
N GLU A 28 2.12 -5.90 12.06
CA GLU A 28 2.75 -6.53 13.25
C GLU A 28 3.91 -7.49 12.94
N SER A 29 5.06 -7.29 13.57
CA SER A 29 6.30 -8.06 13.32
C SER A 29 6.19 -9.50 13.82
N GLU A 30 6.50 -10.46 12.93
CA GLU A 30 7.19 -11.67 13.38
C GLU A 30 8.50 -11.22 14.01
N ILE A 31 8.81 -11.75 15.20
CA ILE A 31 9.98 -11.36 15.99
C ILE A 31 11.24 -11.38 15.10
N GLY A 32 11.94 -10.25 15.01
CA GLY A 32 13.26 -10.15 14.34
C GLY A 32 13.28 -9.54 12.92
N LYS A 33 12.14 -9.20 12.29
CA LYS A 33 12.15 -8.48 11.00
C LYS A 33 12.15 -6.96 11.17
N PRO A 34 13.02 -6.21 10.46
CA PRO A 34 12.98 -4.75 10.47
C PRO A 34 11.68 -4.25 9.83
N ARG A 35 11.03 -3.29 10.49
CA ARG A 35 9.82 -2.57 10.02
C ARG A 35 10.01 -1.07 10.15
N GLY A 36 9.16 -0.31 9.47
CA GLY A 36 9.34 1.13 9.31
C GLY A 36 10.58 1.44 8.47
N ILE A 37 10.97 0.54 7.56
CA ILE A 37 12.06 0.76 6.60
C ILE A 37 11.70 1.94 5.71
N ASP A 38 10.46 2.06 5.25
CA ASP A 38 10.04 3.17 4.42
C ASP A 38 10.15 4.49 5.17
N ILE A 39 9.76 4.52 6.46
CA ILE A 39 9.95 5.69 7.32
C ILE A 39 11.46 5.99 7.48
N LYS A 40 12.30 4.96 7.72
CA LYS A 40 13.76 5.08 7.82
C LYS A 40 14.39 5.63 6.55
N GLU A 41 13.86 5.28 5.40
CA GLU A 41 14.27 5.78 4.07
C GLU A 41 13.60 7.11 3.71
N LYS A 42 12.81 7.68 4.62
CA LYS A 42 12.08 8.95 4.47
C LYS A 42 11.04 8.94 3.35
N LYS A 43 10.52 7.76 3.01
CA LYS A 43 9.45 7.61 2.03
C LYS A 43 8.11 8.01 2.64
N MET A 44 7.28 8.63 1.82
CA MET A 44 5.92 9.05 2.14
C MET A 44 4.95 8.10 1.44
N THR A 45 4.69 6.93 2.02
CA THR A 45 3.80 5.93 1.41
C THR A 45 2.33 6.25 1.65
N LEU A 46 1.43 5.53 0.95
CA LEU A 46 0.00 5.83 0.94
C LEU A 46 -0.67 5.86 2.35
N PRO A 47 -0.38 4.91 3.27
CA PRO A 47 -0.92 4.98 4.64
C PRO A 47 -0.58 6.29 5.36
N LEU A 48 0.66 6.74 5.22
CA LEU A 48 1.16 7.96 5.86
C LEU A 48 0.59 9.22 5.21
N ILE A 49 0.51 9.26 3.88
CA ILE A 49 -0.09 10.39 3.14
C ILE A 49 -1.56 10.60 3.59
N HIS A 50 -2.32 9.52 3.72
CA HIS A 50 -3.73 9.60 4.12
C HIS A 50 -3.92 10.23 5.50
N VAL A 51 -3.13 9.80 6.48
CA VAL A 51 -3.21 10.31 7.85
C VAL A 51 -2.72 11.75 7.91
N LEU A 52 -1.70 12.10 7.12
CA LEU A 52 -1.27 13.48 6.99
C LEU A 52 -2.37 14.41 6.46
N GLU A 53 -3.18 13.98 5.51
CA GLU A 53 -4.25 14.82 4.96
C GLU A 53 -5.22 15.28 6.06
N LYS A 54 -5.60 14.36 6.95
CA LYS A 54 -6.58 14.54 8.03
C LYS A 54 -6.02 15.11 9.33
N ALA A 55 -4.70 15.04 9.52
CA ALA A 55 -4.04 15.47 10.75
C ALA A 55 -4.13 16.99 10.99
N SER A 56 -4.19 17.38 12.26
CA SER A 56 -4.06 18.77 12.70
C SER A 56 -2.69 19.35 12.34
N GLN A 57 -2.56 20.68 12.37
CA GLN A 57 -1.27 21.33 12.07
C GLN A 57 -0.14 20.92 13.02
N LYS A 58 -0.46 20.64 14.29
CA LYS A 58 0.51 20.16 15.29
C LYS A 58 0.98 18.74 14.95
N GLU A 59 0.05 17.86 14.62
CA GLU A 59 0.35 16.48 14.22
C GLU A 59 1.13 16.44 12.90
N LYS A 60 0.72 17.20 11.88
CA LYS A 60 1.45 17.34 10.61
C LYS A 60 2.92 17.71 10.84
N LYS A 61 3.18 18.72 11.67
CA LYS A 61 4.55 19.11 12.05
C LYS A 61 5.31 17.98 12.73
N TRP A 62 4.68 17.29 13.67
CA TRP A 62 5.30 16.16 14.37
C TRP A 62 5.62 15.00 13.42
N ILE A 63 4.68 14.60 12.56
CA ILE A 63 4.83 13.54 11.56
C ILE A 63 6.00 13.87 10.62
N ILE A 64 5.97 15.06 9.99
CA ILE A 64 7.00 15.49 9.04
C ILE A 64 8.37 15.55 9.73
N ASN A 65 8.44 16.06 10.96
CA ASN A 65 9.69 16.11 11.70
C ASN A 65 10.20 14.70 12.07
N THR A 66 9.29 13.77 12.40
CA THR A 66 9.64 12.36 12.64
C THR A 66 10.29 11.76 11.40
N VAL A 67 9.68 11.90 10.22
CA VAL A 67 10.21 11.37 8.96
C VAL A 67 11.52 12.07 8.55
N LYS A 68 11.63 13.39 8.71
CA LYS A 68 12.82 14.12 8.24
C LYS A 68 14.03 13.95 9.14
N ASN A 69 13.82 14.02 10.45
CA ASN A 69 14.89 14.24 11.44
C ASN A 69 15.01 13.13 12.49
N HIS A 70 14.01 12.24 12.61
CA HIS A 70 14.03 11.16 13.61
C HIS A 70 13.64 9.80 13.01
N ASN A 71 13.83 9.63 11.70
CA ASN A 71 13.53 8.43 10.96
C ASN A 71 14.33 7.20 11.42
N THR A 72 15.45 7.39 12.11
CA THR A 72 16.27 6.31 12.68
C THR A 72 16.00 6.08 14.17
N ASN A 73 15.16 6.89 14.82
CA ASN A 73 14.79 6.72 16.21
C ASN A 73 13.67 5.67 16.33
N ASN A 74 14.03 4.45 16.74
CA ASN A 74 13.10 3.32 16.82
C ASN A 74 11.84 3.60 17.65
N LYS A 75 11.94 4.34 18.76
CA LYS A 75 10.76 4.66 19.58
C LYS A 75 9.82 5.58 18.81
N ARG A 76 10.36 6.63 18.20
CA ARG A 76 9.59 7.63 17.48
C ARG A 76 8.97 7.09 16.18
N VAL A 77 9.68 6.20 15.49
CA VAL A 77 9.15 5.47 14.33
C VAL A 77 7.98 4.58 14.75
N LYS A 78 8.11 3.84 15.87
CA LYS A 78 7.00 3.02 16.40
C LYS A 78 5.77 3.85 16.76
N GLU A 79 5.97 5.01 17.40
CA GLU A 79 4.88 5.95 17.71
C GLU A 79 4.19 6.44 16.42
N LEU A 80 4.95 6.75 15.37
CA LEU A 80 4.38 7.15 14.08
C LEU A 80 3.60 6.01 13.41
N ILE A 81 4.12 4.78 13.42
CA ILE A 81 3.40 3.61 12.88
C ILE A 81 2.07 3.40 13.62
N HIS A 82 2.08 3.49 14.95
CA HIS A 82 0.86 3.37 15.74
C HIS A 82 -0.14 4.48 15.42
N PHE A 83 0.34 5.73 15.33
CA PHE A 83 -0.50 6.86 14.93
C PHE A 83 -1.13 6.64 13.55
N ILE A 84 -0.38 6.10 12.58
CA ILE A 84 -0.91 5.79 11.24
C ILE A 84 -2.02 4.73 11.32
N LYS A 85 -1.81 3.67 12.11
CA LYS A 85 -2.80 2.60 12.31
C LYS A 85 -4.07 3.14 12.95
N ASP A 86 -3.95 3.88 14.05
CA ASP A 86 -5.08 4.37 14.84
C ASP A 86 -5.91 5.44 14.09
N ASN A 87 -5.29 6.13 13.13
CA ASN A 87 -5.95 7.14 12.29
C ASN A 87 -6.40 6.59 10.93
N GLY A 88 -6.48 5.25 10.78
CA GLY A 88 -7.08 4.60 9.62
C GLY A 88 -6.22 4.63 8.34
N GLY A 89 -4.92 4.91 8.44
CA GLY A 89 -4.02 4.91 7.28
C GLY A 89 -3.89 3.53 6.64
N MET A 90 -3.86 2.48 7.46
CA MET A 90 -3.78 1.09 6.99
C MET A 90 -5.05 0.68 6.25
N ASP A 91 -6.21 0.94 6.83
CA ASP A 91 -7.51 0.57 6.26
C ASP A 91 -7.75 1.28 4.93
N TYR A 92 -7.38 2.57 4.84
CA TYR A 92 -7.47 3.32 3.59
C TYR A 92 -6.59 2.73 2.49
N ALA A 93 -5.35 2.37 2.79
CA ALA A 93 -4.46 1.76 1.82
C ALA A 93 -4.97 0.37 1.37
N ILE A 94 -5.50 -0.45 2.29
CA ILE A 94 -6.15 -1.72 1.95
C ILE A 94 -7.35 -1.49 1.02
N GLN A 95 -8.21 -0.51 1.33
CA GLN A 95 -9.35 -0.17 0.50
C GLN A 95 -8.92 0.24 -0.91
N LYS A 96 -7.89 1.08 -1.04
CA LYS A 96 -7.36 1.50 -2.34
C LYS A 96 -6.74 0.35 -3.12
N MET A 97 -5.96 -0.51 -2.48
CA MET A 97 -5.41 -1.72 -3.08
C MET A 97 -6.52 -2.59 -3.67
N THR A 98 -7.59 -2.84 -2.90
CA THR A 98 -8.75 -3.63 -3.35
C THR A 98 -9.47 -2.97 -4.52
N SER A 99 -9.68 -1.65 -4.49
CA SER A 99 -10.28 -0.89 -5.60
C SER A 99 -9.50 -1.08 -6.90
N TYR A 100 -8.17 -0.96 -6.87
CA TYR A 100 -7.34 -1.15 -8.06
C TYR A 100 -7.39 -2.58 -8.59
N LYS A 101 -7.42 -3.59 -7.71
CA LYS A 101 -7.65 -4.99 -8.12
C LYS A 101 -9.01 -5.15 -8.80
N GLU A 102 -10.07 -4.59 -8.24
CA GLU A 102 -11.41 -4.68 -8.82
C GLU A 102 -11.50 -4.00 -10.19
N GLU A 103 -10.84 -2.85 -10.36
CA GLU A 103 -10.71 -2.18 -11.66
C GLU A 103 -9.97 -3.05 -12.67
N ALA A 104 -8.87 -3.70 -12.27
CA ALA A 104 -8.15 -4.65 -13.11
C ALA A 104 -9.03 -5.84 -13.51
N ASN A 105 -9.78 -6.42 -12.56
CA ASN A 105 -10.67 -7.55 -12.83
C ASN A 105 -11.82 -7.17 -13.76
N LYS A 106 -12.36 -5.95 -13.66
CA LYS A 106 -13.36 -5.42 -14.62
C LYS A 106 -12.80 -5.37 -16.05
N ILE A 107 -11.53 -4.99 -16.21
CA ILE A 107 -10.86 -5.01 -17.52
C ILE A 107 -10.76 -6.45 -18.04
N LEU A 108 -10.30 -7.40 -17.23
CA LEU A 108 -10.23 -8.82 -17.64
C LEU A 108 -11.59 -9.39 -18.03
N ASN A 109 -12.65 -9.01 -17.32
CA ASN A 109 -14.01 -9.48 -17.60
C ASN A 109 -14.53 -9.10 -18.99
N SER A 110 -13.96 -8.08 -19.62
CA SER A 110 -14.31 -7.70 -21.00
C SER A 110 -13.57 -8.49 -22.09
N PHE A 111 -12.71 -9.46 -21.72
CA PHE A 111 -12.07 -10.39 -22.66
C PHE A 111 -12.78 -11.76 -22.68
N PRO A 112 -12.71 -12.50 -23.80
CA PRO A 112 -13.24 -13.85 -23.90
C PRO A 112 -12.63 -14.79 -22.84
N GLU A 113 -13.40 -15.79 -22.40
CA GLU A 113 -12.90 -16.83 -21.51
C GLU A 113 -11.82 -17.67 -22.19
N ASN A 114 -10.65 -17.75 -21.56
CA ASN A 114 -9.54 -18.61 -21.96
C ASN A 114 -8.58 -18.80 -20.78
N GLU A 115 -7.57 -19.65 -20.95
CA GLU A 115 -6.59 -19.94 -19.90
C GLU A 115 -5.81 -18.69 -19.48
N ALA A 116 -5.42 -17.83 -20.41
CA ALA A 116 -4.67 -16.61 -20.10
C ALA A 116 -5.46 -15.64 -19.21
N LYS A 117 -6.75 -15.42 -19.51
CA LYS A 117 -7.65 -14.61 -18.66
C LYS A 117 -7.74 -15.19 -17.27
N LYS A 118 -7.91 -16.51 -17.16
CA LYS A 118 -7.99 -17.21 -15.87
C LYS A 118 -6.70 -17.04 -15.06
N SER A 119 -5.54 -17.26 -15.66
CA SER A 119 -4.24 -17.08 -14.99
C SER A 119 -4.00 -15.64 -14.52
N LEU A 120 -4.41 -14.64 -15.31
CA LEU A 120 -4.30 -13.24 -14.92
C LEU A 120 -5.24 -12.89 -13.75
N PHE A 121 -6.44 -13.46 -13.73
CA PHE A 121 -7.37 -13.30 -12.61
C PHE A 121 -6.80 -13.94 -11.33
N GLU A 122 -6.23 -15.14 -11.42
CA GLU A 122 -5.58 -15.79 -10.27
C GLU A 122 -4.37 -14.98 -9.77
N LEU A 123 -3.60 -14.38 -10.67
CA LEU A 123 -2.51 -13.48 -10.32
C LEU A 123 -3.00 -12.24 -9.55
N SER A 124 -4.11 -11.62 -9.97
CA SER A 124 -4.64 -10.43 -9.30
C SER A 124 -5.12 -10.74 -7.88
N GLU A 125 -5.74 -11.92 -7.66
CA GLU A 125 -6.14 -12.39 -6.33
C GLU A 125 -4.93 -12.75 -5.46
N TYR A 126 -3.90 -13.38 -6.03
CA TYR A 126 -2.68 -13.72 -5.30
C TYR A 126 -1.96 -12.48 -4.76
N ILE A 127 -1.87 -11.41 -5.56
CA ILE A 127 -1.12 -10.20 -5.20
C ILE A 127 -1.66 -9.54 -3.92
N ILE A 128 -2.98 -9.57 -3.70
CA ILE A 128 -3.58 -8.96 -2.51
C ILE A 128 -3.58 -9.89 -1.29
N THR A 129 -3.62 -11.21 -1.51
CA THR A 129 -3.71 -12.22 -0.45
C THR A 129 -2.35 -12.71 0.04
N ARG A 130 -1.26 -12.44 -0.70
CA ARG A 130 0.09 -12.85 -0.29
C ARG A 130 0.42 -12.33 1.11
N ASN A 131 1.17 -13.16 1.85
CA ASN A 131 1.65 -12.87 3.20
C ASN A 131 3.16 -12.61 3.26
N LYS A 132 3.85 -12.66 2.10
CA LYS A 132 5.28 -12.43 1.91
C LYS A 132 5.53 -11.80 0.54
#